data_AF-A0A1F3YDS5-F1
#
_entry.id   AF-A0A1F3YDS5-F1
#
_cell.length_a   1.000
_cell.length_b   1.000
_cell.length_c   1.000
_cell.angle_alpha   90.00
_cell.angle_beta   90.00
_cell.angle_gamma   90.00
#
_symmetry.space_group_name_H-M   'P 1'
#
loop_
_entity.id
_entity.type
_entity.pdbx_description
1 polymer ?
#
loop_
_entity_poly.entity_id
_entity_poly.type
_entity_poly.pdbx_seq_one_letter_code
_entity_poly.pdbx_strand_id
1 'polypeptide(L)'
;MVLSTGCKPKWIDHVAFKPSDDFKTARVSLVFKDNIQTNMAGVFQIKDYGYIFVNPYTPAQRFEVGFDLNLDIVTDQEYVSITPTEYLPNGVPLGVGYPLVELRSSEPISTSFDAFGYIDVSHAKWLGVATMFKFLNDEYFPQGLTISQVFEVDAANRPAVIASVFGPTLNADGTLKRAGGIALLANVRQLIEQNRVSPGRESKFFPKGKLHLSGPAASKYEGRIDKLLKIEKKLMKGFNSQN
;
A
#
# COMPACT_ATOMS: atom_id res chain seq x y z
N MET A 1 6.16 -32.89 13.16
CA MET A 1 6.27 -31.99 14.33
C MET A 1 6.40 -30.56 13.79
N VAL A 2 5.30 -29.80 13.80
CA VAL A 2 5.23 -28.47 13.16
C VAL A 2 5.57 -27.41 14.21
N LEU A 3 6.79 -26.87 14.14
CA LEU A 3 7.16 -25.65 14.85
C LEU A 3 6.59 -24.46 14.06
N SER A 4 5.34 -24.09 14.33
CA SER A 4 4.74 -22.85 13.81
C SER A 4 4.15 -22.01 14.95
N THR A 5 5.01 -21.38 15.74
CA THR A 5 4.65 -20.27 16.64
C THR A 5 5.83 -19.30 16.68
N GLY A 6 5.59 -17.99 16.51
CA GLY A 6 6.61 -17.00 16.84
C GLY A 6 6.66 -15.75 15.98
N CYS A 7 7.54 -15.73 14.97
CA CYS A 7 8.09 -14.47 14.46
C CYS A 7 7.93 -14.33 12.94
N LYS A 8 6.72 -14.02 12.48
CA LYS A 8 6.54 -13.41 11.16
C LYS A 8 6.65 -11.88 11.31
N PRO A 9 7.09 -11.14 10.28
CA PRO A 9 6.95 -9.70 10.26
C PRO A 9 5.51 -9.27 10.53
N LYS A 10 5.32 -8.28 11.40
CA LYS A 10 4.05 -7.79 11.95
C LYS A 10 4.02 -6.26 12.02
N TRP A 11 4.49 -5.54 10.99
CA TRP A 11 4.37 -4.07 10.96
C TRP A 11 2.96 -3.58 10.58
N ILE A 12 2.20 -4.37 9.81
CA ILE A 12 0.79 -4.10 9.48
C ILE A 12 -0.08 -4.78 10.53
N ASP A 13 -1.06 -4.05 11.05
CA ASP A 13 -2.09 -4.60 11.93
C ASP A 13 -3.26 -5.16 11.11
N HIS A 14 -3.89 -4.31 10.31
CA HIS A 14 -5.03 -4.65 9.48
C HIS A 14 -5.21 -3.65 8.33
N VAL A 15 -6.10 -3.97 7.41
CA VAL A 15 -6.69 -3.02 6.47
C VAL A 15 -8.07 -2.61 6.99
N ALA A 16 -8.34 -1.32 7.06
CA ALA A 16 -9.65 -0.78 7.36
C ALA A 16 -10.37 -0.39 6.06
N PHE A 17 -11.66 -0.71 5.98
CA PHE A 17 -12.52 -0.39 4.86
C PHE A 17 -13.84 0.18 5.34
N LYS A 18 -14.24 1.34 4.81
CA LYS A 18 -15.51 1.99 5.15
C LYS A 18 -16.12 2.62 3.88
N PRO A 19 -17.20 2.07 3.32
CA PRO A 19 -17.94 2.72 2.25
C PRO A 19 -18.86 3.82 2.81
N SER A 20 -19.27 4.78 1.99
CA SER A 20 -20.42 5.65 2.30
C SER A 20 -21.73 4.86 2.28
N ASP A 21 -22.77 5.41 2.92
CA ASP A 21 -24.09 4.77 2.99
C ASP A 21 -24.73 4.57 1.60
N ASP A 22 -24.42 5.45 0.64
CA ASP A 22 -24.85 5.37 -0.75
C ASP A 22 -23.85 4.64 -1.67
N PHE A 23 -22.76 4.13 -1.11
CA PHE A 23 -21.67 3.45 -1.82
C PHE A 23 -21.00 4.29 -2.92
N LYS A 24 -21.10 5.62 -2.87
CA LYS A 24 -20.41 6.51 -3.80
C LYS A 24 -18.98 6.81 -3.41
N THR A 25 -18.63 6.71 -2.13
CA THR A 25 -17.25 6.86 -1.67
C THR A 25 -16.78 5.63 -0.93
N ALA A 26 -15.47 5.41 -0.93
CA ALA A 26 -14.82 4.36 -0.19
C ALA A 26 -13.54 4.87 0.45
N ARG A 27 -13.46 4.71 1.77
CA ARG A 27 -12.23 4.85 2.53
C ARG A 27 -11.56 3.49 2.67
N VAL A 28 -10.32 3.37 2.21
CA VAL A 28 -9.49 2.18 2.40
C VAL A 28 -8.14 2.59 2.94
N SER A 29 -7.69 1.92 3.99
CA SER A 29 -6.41 2.24 4.60
C SER A 29 -5.69 1.06 5.20
N LEU A 30 -4.37 1.16 5.18
CA LEU A 30 -3.45 0.26 5.81
C LEU A 30 -3.10 0.80 7.20
N VAL A 31 -3.52 0.09 8.24
CA VAL A 31 -3.30 0.47 9.64
C VAL A 31 -2.09 -0.30 10.17
N PHE A 32 -1.09 0.43 10.65
CA PHE A 32 0.14 -0.14 11.19
C PHE A 32 0.01 -0.46 12.67
N LYS A 33 0.92 -1.29 13.18
CA LYS A 33 1.01 -1.56 14.62
C LYS A 33 1.58 -0.39 15.40
N ASP A 34 1.33 -0.38 16.71
CA ASP A 34 1.78 0.68 17.65
C ASP A 34 3.30 0.80 17.79
N ASN A 35 4.06 -0.10 17.16
CA ASN A 35 5.52 -0.06 17.09
C ASN A 35 6.05 0.78 15.92
N ILE A 36 5.16 1.27 15.04
CA ILE A 36 5.43 2.28 14.01
C ILE A 36 4.87 3.61 14.51
N GLN A 37 5.76 4.45 15.02
CA GLN A 37 5.47 5.72 15.67
C GLN A 37 6.17 6.84 14.89
N THR A 38 5.51 7.37 13.87
CA THR A 38 6.03 8.46 13.04
C THR A 38 5.10 9.67 13.09
N ASN A 39 5.67 10.87 13.02
CA ASN A 39 4.93 12.13 12.95
C ASN A 39 4.54 12.51 11.50
N MET A 40 4.94 11.70 10.50
CA MET A 40 4.68 12.00 9.10
C MET A 40 3.17 12.07 8.84
N ALA A 41 2.75 13.18 8.24
CA ALA A 41 1.37 13.46 7.93
C ALA A 41 1.26 14.21 6.62
N GLY A 42 0.17 14.01 5.90
CA GLY A 42 -0.20 14.85 4.78
C GLY A 42 -1.33 14.27 3.93
N VAL A 43 -1.85 15.10 3.04
CA VAL A 43 -3.00 14.80 2.21
C VAL A 43 -2.70 15.21 0.78
N PHE A 44 -3.10 14.38 -0.18
CA PHE A 44 -2.99 14.65 -1.61
C PHE A 44 -4.38 14.57 -2.23
N GLN A 45 -4.88 15.72 -2.67
CA GLN A 45 -6.19 15.83 -3.30
C GLN A 45 -6.15 15.24 -4.72
N ILE A 46 -7.14 14.41 -5.04
CA ILE A 46 -7.38 13.88 -6.38
C ILE A 46 -8.61 14.59 -6.93
N LYS A 47 -8.38 15.77 -7.53
CA LYS A 47 -9.42 16.67 -8.04
C LYS A 47 -10.60 16.80 -7.05
N ASP A 48 -11.82 16.59 -7.52
CA ASP A 48 -13.08 16.54 -6.79
C ASP A 48 -13.47 15.12 -6.35
N TYR A 49 -12.63 14.12 -6.62
CA TYR A 49 -12.88 12.73 -6.26
C TYR A 49 -12.45 12.39 -4.83
N GLY A 50 -11.80 13.28 -4.09
CA GLY A 50 -11.37 13.03 -2.72
C GLY A 50 -9.86 13.06 -2.60
N TYR A 51 -9.27 12.21 -1.75
CA TYR A 51 -7.86 12.35 -1.39
C TYR A 51 -7.16 11.05 -0.99
N ILE A 52 -5.85 11.05 -1.17
CA ILE A 52 -4.90 10.13 -0.54
C ILE A 52 -4.41 10.78 0.76
N PHE A 53 -4.19 9.99 1.79
CA PHE A 53 -3.71 10.50 3.08
C PHE A 53 -2.63 9.62 3.71
N VAL A 54 -1.80 10.28 4.50
CA VAL A 54 -0.88 9.70 5.47
C VAL A 54 -1.24 10.33 6.81
N ASN A 55 -1.68 9.52 7.76
CA ASN A 55 -1.97 9.99 9.11
C ASN A 55 -0.86 9.58 10.08
N PRO A 56 -0.42 10.48 10.96
CA PRO A 56 0.66 10.20 11.89
C PRO A 56 0.20 9.27 13.02
N TYR A 57 1.17 8.73 13.74
CA TYR A 57 0.91 8.04 15.00
C TYR A 57 0.64 9.04 16.13
N THR A 58 -0.36 8.75 16.96
CA THR A 58 -0.64 9.41 18.25
C THR A 58 -1.08 8.35 19.27
N PRO A 59 -1.13 8.66 20.58
CA PRO A 59 -1.69 7.72 21.57
C PRO A 59 -3.14 7.29 21.29
N ALA A 60 -3.90 8.08 20.53
CA ALA A 60 -5.28 7.79 20.16
C ALA A 60 -5.43 7.17 18.76
N GLN A 61 -4.38 7.19 17.92
CA GLN A 61 -4.47 6.82 16.52
C GLN A 61 -3.17 6.17 16.03
N ARG A 62 -3.29 5.03 15.35
CA ARG A 62 -2.15 4.37 14.71
C ARG A 62 -1.72 5.09 13.45
N PHE A 63 -0.44 4.93 13.09
CA PHE A 63 0.03 5.33 11.77
C PHE A 63 -0.80 4.62 10.68
N GLU A 64 -1.22 5.38 9.68
CA GLU A 64 -2.19 4.93 8.67
C GLU A 64 -1.85 5.56 7.31
N VAL A 65 -1.92 4.76 6.26
CA VAL A 65 -1.78 5.23 4.86
C VAL A 65 -2.97 4.72 4.08
N GLY A 66 -3.64 5.58 3.32
CA GLY A 66 -4.83 5.17 2.58
C GLY A 66 -5.36 6.22 1.65
N PHE A 67 -6.60 6.01 1.23
CA PHE A 67 -7.35 6.93 0.39
C PHE A 67 -8.82 6.95 0.82
N ASP A 68 -9.48 8.07 0.51
CA ASP A 68 -10.91 8.29 0.65
C ASP A 68 -11.39 8.91 -0.66
N LEU A 69 -12.01 8.09 -1.51
CA LEU A 69 -12.28 8.44 -2.89
C LEU A 69 -13.74 8.18 -3.28
N ASN A 70 -14.29 9.09 -4.07
CA ASN A 70 -15.48 8.90 -4.88
C ASN A 70 -15.18 7.90 -6.01
N LEU A 71 -16.06 6.93 -6.19
CA LEU A 71 -15.93 5.85 -7.16
C LEU A 71 -16.19 6.31 -8.60
N ASP A 72 -16.82 7.47 -8.81
CA ASP A 72 -17.01 8.08 -10.13
C ASP A 72 -15.68 8.34 -10.85
N ILE A 73 -14.57 8.37 -10.09
CA ILE A 73 -13.19 8.51 -10.58
C ILE A 73 -12.83 7.50 -11.67
N VAL A 74 -13.37 6.28 -11.61
CA VAL A 74 -13.06 5.21 -12.58
C VAL A 74 -13.66 5.48 -13.97
N THR A 75 -14.57 6.45 -14.07
CA THR A 75 -15.27 6.83 -15.32
C THR A 75 -14.84 8.18 -15.90
N ASP A 76 -13.93 8.89 -15.22
CA ASP A 76 -13.39 10.17 -15.70
C ASP A 76 -12.64 9.96 -17.03
N GLN A 77 -13.10 10.66 -18.08
CA GLN A 77 -12.51 10.58 -19.42
C GLN A 77 -11.07 11.06 -19.45
N GLU A 78 -10.67 11.96 -18.55
CA GLU A 78 -9.28 12.39 -18.46
C GLU A 78 -8.36 11.23 -18.07
N TYR A 79 -8.77 10.38 -17.13
CA TYR A 79 -7.97 9.25 -16.69
C TYR A 79 -7.95 8.11 -17.70
N VAL A 80 -9.01 7.95 -18.50
CA VAL A 80 -9.04 7.01 -19.63
C VAL A 80 -7.93 7.32 -20.66
N SER A 81 -7.54 8.59 -20.78
CA SER A 81 -6.51 9.02 -21.73
C SER A 81 -5.06 8.85 -21.25
N ILE A 82 -4.86 8.50 -19.98
CA ILE A 82 -3.52 8.32 -19.39
C ILE A 82 -2.98 6.92 -19.72
N THR A 83 -1.70 6.86 -20.10
CA THR A 83 -1.00 5.59 -20.34
C THR A 83 -0.99 4.71 -19.08
N PRO A 84 -1.60 3.51 -19.11
CA PRO A 84 -1.61 2.62 -17.95
C PRO A 84 -0.24 2.00 -17.63
N THR A 85 -0.05 1.58 -16.38
CA THR A 85 1.16 0.89 -15.88
C THR A 85 0.80 -0.41 -15.17
N GLU A 86 1.65 -1.42 -15.30
CA GLU A 86 1.56 -2.68 -14.53
C GLU A 86 2.48 -2.68 -13.30
N TYR A 87 3.19 -1.58 -13.05
CA TYR A 87 4.31 -1.52 -12.13
C TYR A 87 4.10 -0.52 -11.00
N LEU A 88 4.60 -0.89 -9.82
CA LEU A 88 4.85 -0.01 -8.70
C LEU A 88 5.94 1.01 -9.05
N PRO A 89 6.12 2.06 -8.23
CA PRO A 89 7.10 3.09 -8.52
C PRO A 89 8.54 2.55 -8.58
N ASN A 90 8.86 1.43 -7.93
CA ASN A 90 10.17 0.80 -8.01
C ASN A 90 10.36 -0.14 -9.22
N GLY A 91 9.36 -0.25 -10.12
CA GLY A 91 9.41 -1.10 -11.31
C GLY A 91 9.01 -2.55 -11.08
N VAL A 92 8.59 -2.94 -9.86
CA VAL A 92 8.07 -4.28 -9.58
C VAL A 92 6.57 -4.35 -9.93
N PRO A 93 6.04 -5.48 -10.44
CA PRO A 93 4.61 -5.57 -10.78
C PRO A 93 3.66 -5.27 -9.61
N LEU A 94 2.53 -4.62 -9.90
CA LEU A 94 1.47 -4.26 -8.94
C LEU A 94 0.81 -5.49 -8.27
N GLY A 95 0.82 -6.64 -8.95
CA GLY A 95 0.20 -7.88 -8.48
C GLY A 95 -1.28 -8.05 -8.82
N VAL A 96 -1.89 -7.09 -9.53
CA VAL A 96 -3.30 -7.13 -9.98
C VAL A 96 -3.49 -7.98 -11.26
N GLY A 97 -2.42 -8.15 -12.06
CA GLY A 97 -2.42 -8.98 -13.27
C GLY A 97 -2.87 -8.27 -14.55
N TYR A 98 -3.10 -6.96 -14.50
CA TYR A 98 -3.38 -6.07 -15.63
C TYR A 98 -3.04 -4.62 -15.23
N PRO A 99 -2.92 -3.68 -16.19
CA PRO A 99 -2.44 -2.35 -15.89
C PRO A 99 -3.51 -1.44 -15.26
N LEU A 100 -3.05 -0.48 -14.47
CA LEU A 100 -3.83 0.58 -13.84
C LEU A 100 -3.31 1.95 -14.28
N VAL A 101 -4.16 2.98 -14.25
CA VAL A 101 -3.74 4.36 -14.46
C VAL A 101 -3.03 4.88 -13.22
N GLU A 102 -1.78 5.36 -13.38
CA GLU A 102 -1.03 6.00 -12.29
C GLU A 102 -1.29 7.51 -12.29
N LEU A 103 -1.76 8.04 -11.17
CA LEU A 103 -1.88 9.46 -10.92
C LEU A 103 -0.70 9.96 -10.10
N ARG A 104 -0.12 11.08 -10.53
CA ARG A 104 1.01 11.69 -9.85
C ARG A 104 0.84 13.20 -9.77
N SER A 105 1.19 13.77 -8.63
CA SER A 105 1.37 15.22 -8.49
C SER A 105 2.55 15.71 -9.35
N SER A 106 2.45 16.93 -9.88
CA SER A 106 3.59 17.62 -10.51
C SER A 106 4.66 17.98 -9.49
N GLU A 107 4.27 18.20 -8.23
CA GLU A 107 5.15 18.56 -7.13
C GLU A 107 5.10 17.52 -6.00
N PRO A 108 6.22 17.26 -5.29
CA PRO A 108 6.21 16.35 -4.15
C PRO A 108 5.23 16.81 -3.06
N ILE A 109 4.44 15.88 -2.53
CA ILE A 109 3.43 16.19 -1.48
C ILE A 109 4.07 16.77 -0.22
N SER A 110 5.25 16.27 0.16
CA SER A 110 6.00 16.82 1.28
C SER A 110 7.51 16.67 1.12
N THR A 111 8.25 17.27 2.05
CA THR A 111 9.69 17.07 2.17
C THR A 111 10.06 15.65 2.61
N SER A 112 9.13 14.87 3.17
CA SER A 112 9.41 13.56 3.78
C SER A 112 8.85 12.39 2.97
N PHE A 113 7.81 12.62 2.18
CA PHE A 113 7.19 11.59 1.33
C PHE A 113 6.56 12.17 0.06
N ASP A 114 6.33 11.30 -0.91
CA ASP A 114 5.55 11.54 -2.13
C ASP A 114 4.48 10.45 -2.26
N ALA A 115 3.45 10.63 -3.09
CA ALA A 115 2.40 9.62 -3.26
C ALA A 115 1.85 9.58 -4.68
N PHE A 116 1.39 8.39 -5.04
CA PHE A 116 0.88 8.03 -6.36
C PHE A 116 -0.49 7.38 -6.17
N GLY A 117 -1.46 7.76 -6.99
CA GLY A 117 -2.76 7.09 -7.07
C GLY A 117 -2.76 6.01 -8.14
N TYR A 118 -3.55 4.97 -7.97
CA TYR A 118 -3.78 3.92 -8.99
C TYR A 118 -5.28 3.74 -9.22
N ILE A 119 -5.71 3.75 -10.49
CA ILE A 119 -7.12 3.67 -10.86
C ILE A 119 -7.32 2.63 -11.97
N ASP A 120 -8.27 1.73 -11.77
CA ASP A 120 -8.73 0.79 -12.78
C ASP A 120 -9.85 1.39 -13.62
N VAL A 121 -9.50 2.14 -14.66
CA VAL A 121 -10.46 2.69 -15.62
C VAL A 121 -11.05 1.63 -16.55
N SER A 122 -10.38 0.47 -16.70
CA SER A 122 -10.79 -0.57 -17.64
C SER A 122 -11.87 -1.50 -17.08
N HIS A 123 -11.78 -1.86 -15.80
CA HIS A 123 -12.73 -2.78 -15.17
C HIS A 123 -13.47 -2.18 -13.99
N ALA A 124 -13.14 -0.96 -13.56
CA ALA A 124 -13.76 -0.27 -12.44
C ALA A 124 -13.76 -1.10 -11.14
N LYS A 125 -12.67 -1.82 -10.87
CA LYS A 125 -12.53 -2.67 -9.68
C LYS A 125 -11.52 -2.11 -8.70
N TRP A 126 -10.33 -1.75 -9.17
CA TRP A 126 -9.21 -1.42 -8.30
C TRP A 126 -8.99 0.09 -8.14
N LEU A 127 -8.81 0.50 -6.89
CA LEU A 127 -8.25 1.79 -6.52
C LEU A 127 -7.03 1.54 -5.64
N GLY A 128 -6.08 2.47 -5.62
CA GLY A 128 -4.96 2.35 -4.73
C GLY A 128 -4.08 3.57 -4.61
N VAL A 129 -3.09 3.42 -3.74
CA VAL A 129 -2.06 4.41 -3.42
C VAL A 129 -0.71 3.73 -3.30
N ALA A 130 0.36 4.38 -3.76
CA ALA A 130 1.72 4.11 -3.30
C ALA A 130 2.31 5.37 -2.65
N THR A 131 2.73 5.28 -1.39
CA THR A 131 3.42 6.34 -0.66
C THR A 131 4.90 6.03 -0.59
N MET A 132 5.72 6.94 -1.10
CA MET A 132 7.17 6.88 -1.20
C MET A 132 7.79 7.63 -0.03
N PHE A 133 8.58 6.99 0.81
CA PHE A 133 9.16 7.65 1.99
C PHE A 133 10.62 7.97 1.73
N LYS A 134 11.03 9.25 1.81
CA LYS A 134 12.40 9.65 1.43
C LYS A 134 13.49 8.99 2.26
N PHE A 135 13.21 8.64 3.52
CA PHE A 135 14.15 7.91 4.36
C PHE A 135 14.36 6.46 3.90
N LEU A 136 13.44 5.89 3.11
CA LEU A 136 13.45 4.48 2.74
C LEU A 136 14.42 4.20 1.59
N ASN A 137 15.71 4.17 1.91
CA ASN A 137 16.80 3.81 1.01
C ASN A 137 17.28 2.35 1.25
N ASP A 138 18.39 1.96 0.62
CA ASP A 138 18.92 0.58 0.66
C ASP A 138 19.44 0.16 2.05
N GLU A 139 19.71 1.14 2.94
CA GLU A 139 20.04 0.86 4.34
C GLU A 139 18.85 0.23 5.08
N TYR A 140 17.64 0.75 4.82
CA TYR A 140 16.42 0.40 5.53
C TYR A 140 15.63 -0.72 4.86
N PHE A 141 15.62 -0.75 3.52
CA PHE A 141 14.95 -1.78 2.75
C PHE A 141 15.74 -2.14 1.48
N PRO A 142 15.98 -3.43 1.19
CA PRO A 142 16.81 -3.82 0.06
C PRO A 142 16.27 -3.35 -1.29
N GLN A 143 17.16 -2.82 -2.13
CA GLN A 143 16.86 -2.43 -3.52
C GLN A 143 16.21 -3.60 -4.27
N GLY A 144 15.13 -3.29 -5.00
CA GLY A 144 14.46 -4.27 -5.86
C GLY A 144 13.83 -5.45 -5.12
N LEU A 145 13.69 -5.37 -3.79
CA LEU A 145 12.81 -6.26 -3.04
C LEU A 145 11.42 -5.66 -2.95
N THR A 146 10.39 -6.49 -3.02
CA THR A 146 9.03 -6.14 -2.62
C THR A 146 8.47 -7.26 -1.77
N ILE A 147 7.84 -6.89 -0.65
CA ILE A 147 7.18 -7.80 0.27
C ILE A 147 5.70 -7.44 0.24
N SER A 148 4.91 -8.32 -0.36
CA SER A 148 3.47 -8.15 -0.51
C SER A 148 2.69 -9.07 0.44
N GLN A 149 1.55 -8.58 0.87
CA GLN A 149 0.60 -9.30 1.69
C GLN A 149 -0.80 -9.07 1.15
N VAL A 150 -1.60 -10.14 1.13
CA VAL A 150 -2.98 -10.09 0.67
C VAL A 150 -3.93 -10.11 1.87
N PHE A 151 -5.03 -9.37 1.72
CA PHE A 151 -6.07 -9.28 2.73
C PHE A 151 -7.40 -9.53 2.05
N GLU A 152 -8.17 -10.40 2.70
CA GLU A 152 -9.45 -10.90 2.22
C GLU A 152 -9.37 -11.58 0.84
N VAL A 153 -9.90 -12.79 0.74
CA VAL A 153 -9.88 -13.54 -0.53
C VAL A 153 -11.29 -14.01 -0.82
N ASP A 154 -11.69 -13.93 -2.10
CA ASP A 154 -12.97 -14.49 -2.52
C ASP A 154 -12.93 -16.03 -2.60
N ALA A 155 -14.05 -16.65 -2.97
CA ALA A 155 -14.16 -18.09 -3.14
C ALA A 155 -13.23 -18.64 -4.25
N ALA A 156 -12.77 -17.80 -5.18
CA ALA A 156 -11.79 -18.14 -6.21
C ALA A 156 -10.34 -17.84 -5.78
N ASN A 157 -10.11 -17.56 -4.49
CA ASN A 157 -8.82 -17.20 -3.91
C ASN A 157 -8.18 -15.95 -4.51
N ARG A 158 -8.99 -15.02 -5.03
CA ARG A 158 -8.52 -13.72 -5.53
C ARG A 158 -8.52 -12.69 -4.39
N PRO A 159 -7.45 -11.92 -4.21
CA PRO A 159 -7.35 -10.96 -3.13
C PRO A 159 -8.28 -9.76 -3.35
N ALA A 160 -8.92 -9.30 -2.28
CA ALA A 160 -9.66 -8.04 -2.27
C ALA A 160 -8.71 -6.85 -2.06
N VAL A 161 -7.63 -7.06 -1.32
CA VAL A 161 -6.63 -6.02 -1.03
C VAL A 161 -5.23 -6.60 -1.11
N ILE A 162 -4.31 -5.84 -1.68
CA ILE A 162 -2.87 -6.11 -1.75
C ILE A 162 -2.16 -4.94 -1.07
N ALA A 163 -1.40 -5.21 -0.02
CA ALA A 163 -0.48 -4.23 0.56
C ALA A 163 0.95 -4.69 0.34
N SER A 164 1.81 -3.77 -0.09
CA SER A 164 3.21 -4.07 -0.41
C SER A 164 4.13 -3.07 0.25
N VAL A 165 5.24 -3.54 0.83
CA VAL A 165 6.38 -2.68 1.16
C VAL A 165 7.47 -2.97 0.14
N PHE A 166 8.00 -1.93 -0.48
CA PHE A 166 8.92 -2.08 -1.59
C PHE A 166 10.16 -1.22 -1.42
N GLY A 167 11.28 -1.75 -1.89
CA GLY A 167 12.58 -1.11 -1.78
C GLY A 167 12.81 -0.01 -2.80
N PRO A 168 13.89 0.76 -2.62
CA PRO A 168 14.27 1.81 -3.53
C PRO A 168 14.72 1.28 -4.89
N THR A 169 14.90 2.22 -5.81
CA THR A 169 15.70 2.02 -7.02
C THR A 169 16.92 2.93 -6.96
N LEU A 170 18.06 2.41 -7.40
CA LEU A 170 19.32 3.13 -7.45
C LEU A 170 19.70 3.41 -8.92
N ASN A 171 20.43 4.49 -9.14
CA ASN A 171 21.14 4.75 -10.38
C ASN A 171 22.32 3.77 -10.54
N ALA A 172 22.94 3.74 -11.72
CA ALA A 172 24.10 2.89 -11.98
C ALA A 172 25.31 3.21 -11.07
N ASP A 173 25.40 4.44 -10.57
CA ASP A 173 26.42 4.90 -9.62
C ASP A 173 26.09 4.59 -8.14
N GLY A 174 24.97 3.89 -7.88
CA GLY A 174 24.51 3.54 -6.54
C GLY A 174 23.76 4.66 -5.80
N THR A 175 23.60 5.85 -6.39
CA THR A 175 22.81 6.93 -5.80
C THR A 175 21.32 6.63 -5.85
N LEU A 176 20.55 7.18 -4.90
CA LEU A 176 19.11 6.97 -4.81
C LEU A 176 18.40 7.60 -6.02
N LYS A 177 17.83 6.78 -6.90
CA LYS A 177 16.99 7.25 -8.02
C LYS A 177 15.56 7.50 -7.55
N ARG A 178 15.01 6.56 -6.79
CA ARG A 178 13.67 6.64 -6.22
C ARG A 178 13.67 5.91 -4.89
N ALA A 179 13.06 6.52 -3.87
CA ALA A 179 12.93 5.90 -2.56
C ALA A 179 12.14 4.58 -2.63
N GLY A 180 12.14 3.82 -1.54
CA GLY A 180 11.16 2.77 -1.33
C GLY A 180 9.85 3.35 -0.81
N GLY A 181 8.86 2.49 -0.64
CA GLY A 181 7.54 2.92 -0.22
C GLY A 181 6.62 1.80 0.23
N ILE A 182 5.37 2.19 0.42
CA ILE A 182 4.27 1.31 0.77
C ILE A 182 3.17 1.52 -0.25
N ALA A 183 2.66 0.43 -0.81
CA ALA A 183 1.51 0.44 -1.71
C ALA A 183 0.33 -0.28 -1.07
N LEU A 184 -0.87 0.23 -1.33
CA LEU A 184 -2.16 -0.34 -0.98
C LEU A 184 -3.04 -0.31 -2.23
N LEU A 185 -3.43 -1.48 -2.72
CA LEU A 185 -4.34 -1.66 -3.84
C LEU A 185 -5.56 -2.40 -3.32
N ALA A 186 -6.77 -1.94 -3.63
CA ALA A 186 -8.01 -2.53 -3.17
C ALA A 186 -9.02 -2.67 -4.32
N ASN A 187 -9.57 -3.88 -4.47
CA ASN A 187 -10.74 -4.16 -5.29
C ASN A 187 -11.99 -3.63 -4.57
N VAL A 188 -12.22 -2.32 -4.66
CA VAL A 188 -13.27 -1.62 -3.92
C VAL A 188 -14.66 -2.16 -4.29
N ARG A 189 -14.86 -2.57 -5.54
CA ARG A 189 -16.10 -3.23 -5.97
C ARG A 189 -16.39 -4.50 -5.17
N GLN A 190 -15.40 -5.40 -5.05
CA GLN A 190 -15.55 -6.62 -4.24
C GLN A 190 -15.82 -6.30 -2.77
N LEU A 191 -15.11 -5.31 -2.20
CA LEU A 191 -15.29 -4.91 -0.80
C LEU A 191 -16.69 -4.33 -0.51
N ILE A 192 -17.24 -3.57 -1.46
CA ILE A 192 -18.62 -3.05 -1.40
C ILE A 192 -19.63 -4.19 -1.50
N GLU A 193 -19.46 -5.09 -2.48
CA GLU A 193 -20.35 -6.25 -2.65
C GLU A 193 -20.42 -7.09 -1.37
N GLN A 194 -19.28 -7.26 -0.67
CA GLN A 194 -19.22 -7.92 0.63
C GLN A 194 -19.89 -7.10 1.75
N ASN A 195 -19.75 -5.77 1.76
CA ASN A 195 -20.33 -4.88 2.79
C ASN A 195 -21.83 -4.67 2.67
N ARG A 196 -22.46 -4.97 1.53
CA ARG A 196 -23.92 -4.86 1.36
C ARG A 196 -24.71 -5.73 2.36
N VAL A 197 -24.07 -6.72 2.96
CA VAL A 197 -24.66 -7.58 4.00
C VAL A 197 -24.70 -6.88 5.38
N SER A 198 -23.91 -5.83 5.60
CA SER A 198 -23.90 -5.02 6.83
C SER A 198 -23.44 -3.57 6.56
N PRO A 199 -24.32 -2.73 5.98
CA PRO A 199 -23.97 -1.37 5.54
C PRO A 199 -23.45 -0.46 6.67
N GLY A 200 -22.57 0.49 6.32
CA GLY A 200 -22.12 1.59 7.18
C GLY A 200 -21.11 1.22 8.29
N ARG A 201 -20.80 -0.07 8.48
CA ARG A 201 -19.79 -0.50 9.45
C ARG A 201 -18.40 -0.56 8.83
N GLU A 202 -17.42 -0.03 9.56
CA GLU A 202 -16.02 -0.23 9.22
C GLU A 202 -15.69 -1.73 9.30
N SER A 203 -15.21 -2.28 8.18
CA SER A 203 -14.70 -3.63 8.09
C SER A 203 -13.20 -3.64 8.34
N LYS A 204 -12.74 -4.63 9.11
CA LYS A 204 -11.30 -4.84 9.41
C LYS A 204 -10.83 -6.15 8.82
N PHE A 205 -9.90 -6.08 7.88
CA PHE A 205 -9.30 -7.25 7.25
C PHE A 205 -7.91 -7.49 7.83
N PHE A 206 -7.74 -8.64 8.46
CA PHE A 206 -6.44 -9.05 8.96
C PHE A 206 -5.66 -9.79 7.88
N PRO A 207 -4.32 -9.69 7.90
CA PRO A 207 -3.52 -10.32 6.86
C PRO A 207 -3.74 -11.84 6.79
N LYS A 208 -4.02 -12.35 5.59
CA LYS A 208 -4.23 -13.78 5.32
C LYS A 208 -3.00 -14.35 4.59
N GLY A 209 -2.64 -15.60 4.88
CA GLY A 209 -1.63 -16.35 4.10
C GLY A 209 -0.15 -16.07 4.42
N LYS A 210 0.72 -16.39 3.44
CA LYS A 210 2.17 -16.18 3.49
C LYS A 210 2.52 -14.85 2.83
N LEU A 211 3.63 -14.24 3.27
CA LEU A 211 4.21 -13.09 2.56
C LEU A 211 4.64 -13.54 1.17
N HIS A 212 4.35 -12.71 0.16
CA HIS A 212 4.82 -12.89 -1.19
C HIS A 212 6.04 -11.99 -1.42
N LEU A 213 7.14 -12.59 -1.88
CA LEU A 213 8.38 -11.87 -2.16
C LEU A 213 8.54 -11.76 -3.67
N SER A 214 8.80 -10.56 -4.15
CA SER A 214 9.00 -10.30 -5.58
C SER A 214 10.14 -9.30 -5.84
N GLY A 215 10.55 -9.24 -7.10
CA GLY A 215 11.67 -8.42 -7.58
C GLY A 215 13.03 -9.12 -7.53
N PRO A 216 14.09 -8.49 -8.10
CA PRO A 216 15.41 -9.12 -8.28
C PRO A 216 16.08 -9.62 -7.00
N ALA A 217 15.72 -9.06 -5.84
CA ALA A 217 16.31 -9.44 -4.56
C ALA A 217 15.54 -10.57 -3.84
N ALA A 218 14.36 -10.98 -4.30
CA ALA A 218 13.45 -11.87 -3.58
C ALA A 218 14.07 -13.21 -3.17
N SER A 219 14.80 -13.87 -4.09
CA SER A 219 15.42 -15.18 -3.86
C SER A 219 16.40 -15.19 -2.67
N LYS A 220 17.01 -14.05 -2.33
CA LYS A 220 17.92 -13.91 -1.18
C LYS A 220 17.20 -13.99 0.17
N TYR A 221 15.88 -13.77 0.19
CA TYR A 221 15.03 -13.67 1.38
C TYR A 221 14.00 -14.80 1.47
N GLU A 222 13.80 -15.56 0.40
CA GLU A 222 12.88 -16.68 0.36
C GLU A 222 13.25 -17.75 1.39
N GLY A 223 12.27 -18.15 2.22
CA GLY A 223 12.48 -19.07 3.34
C GLY A 223 13.35 -18.53 4.50
N ARG A 224 13.84 -17.29 4.42
CA ARG A 224 14.78 -16.69 5.39
C ARG A 224 14.10 -15.73 6.35
N ILE A 225 13.34 -16.28 7.29
CA ILE A 225 12.58 -15.51 8.28
C ILE A 225 13.47 -14.58 9.12
N ASP A 226 14.70 -15.00 9.43
CA ASP A 226 15.72 -14.23 10.13
C ASP A 226 16.05 -12.92 9.42
N LYS A 227 16.14 -12.95 8.08
CA LYS A 227 16.42 -11.77 7.27
C LYS A 227 15.20 -10.85 7.16
N LEU A 228 14.00 -11.42 7.04
CA LEU A 228 12.76 -10.64 6.98
C LEU A 228 12.51 -9.88 8.29
N LEU A 229 12.78 -10.50 9.44
CA LEU A 229 12.71 -9.84 10.75
C LEU A 229 13.76 -8.73 10.90
N LYS A 230 14.94 -8.88 10.28
CA LYS A 230 15.95 -7.80 10.24
C LYS A 230 15.48 -6.62 9.41
N ILE A 231 14.83 -6.87 8.27
CA ILE A 231 14.22 -5.82 7.44
C ILE A 231 13.13 -5.09 8.23
N GLU A 232 12.25 -5.82 8.92
CA GLU A 232 11.22 -5.23 9.78
C GLU A 232 11.80 -4.31 10.84
N LYS A 233 12.81 -4.76 11.58
CA LYS A 233 13.47 -3.92 12.61
C LYS A 233 14.06 -2.64 12.01
N LYS A 234 14.68 -2.74 10.82
CA LYS A 234 15.22 -1.58 10.10
C LYS A 234 14.10 -0.63 9.69
N LEU A 235 13.02 -1.13 9.09
CA LEU A 235 11.86 -0.34 8.74
C LEU A 235 11.26 0.40 9.94
N MET A 236 11.02 -0.32 11.03
CA MET A 236 10.54 0.27 12.28
C MET A 236 11.45 1.40 12.76
N LYS A 237 12.78 1.17 12.75
CA LYS A 237 13.75 2.20 13.12
C LYS A 237 13.64 3.43 12.21
N GLY A 238 13.54 3.23 10.90
CA GLY A 238 13.44 4.31 9.92
C GLY A 238 12.18 5.15 10.09
N PHE A 239 11.01 4.52 10.29
CA PHE A 239 9.76 5.23 10.59
C PHE A 239 9.84 5.99 11.91
N ASN A 240 10.35 5.35 12.96
CA ASN A 240 10.38 5.94 14.30
C ASN A 240 11.44 7.04 14.46
N SER A 241 12.35 7.18 13.51
CA SER A 241 13.29 8.31 13.45
C SER A 241 12.74 9.51 12.69
N GLN A 242 11.56 9.42 12.07
CA GLN A 242 10.86 10.54 11.44
C GLN A 242 9.90 11.17 12.46
N ASN A 243 10.40 11.57 13.63
CA ASN A 243 9.64 12.23 14.70
C ASN A 243 10.21 13.60 15.02
#